data_AF-A0A847BPA3-F1
#
_entry.id   AF-A0A847BPA3-F1
#
_cell.length_a   1.000
_cell.length_b   1.000
_cell.length_c   1.000
_cell.angle_alpha   90.00
_cell.angle_beta   90.00
_cell.angle_gamma   90.00
#
_symmetry.space_group_name_H-M   'P 1'
#
loop_
_entity.id
_entity.type
_entity.pdbx_description
1 polymer ?
#
loop_
_entity_poly.entity_id
_entity_poly.type
_entity_poly.pdbx_seq_one_letter_code
_entity_poly.pdbx_strand_id
1 'polypeptide(L)'
;MTFKILEHIGLKGSLLGVDVVKNRKLVLSDGSEQELYDFVKDEQEVVLIVTAIGGQGHIFGRGNQQLSPRIIRLIKKDDLWIVASADKIFALDGNTLRVDTSDPELDQELAGYRKVITGWHERIVCKLLS
;
A
#
# COMPACT_ATOMS: atom_id res chain seq x y z
N MET A 1 -0.81 0.63 11.10
CA MET A 1 -2.11 -0.03 10.79
C MET A 1 -1.87 -1.35 10.07
N THR A 2 -1.07 -1.39 9.01
CA THR A 2 -0.65 -2.63 8.32
C THR A 2 0.11 -3.60 9.24
N PHE A 3 1.04 -3.12 10.08
CA PHE A 3 1.72 -3.95 11.10
C PHE A 3 0.74 -4.72 12.01
N LYS A 4 -0.42 -4.13 12.35
CA LYS A 4 -1.45 -4.79 13.15
C LYS A 4 -2.10 -5.96 12.41
N ILE A 5 -2.14 -5.96 11.07
CA ILE A 5 -2.65 -7.09 10.27
C ILE A 5 -1.76 -8.31 10.51
N LEU A 6 -0.43 -8.14 10.49
CA LEU A 6 0.53 -9.21 10.72
C LEU A 6 0.40 -9.78 12.14
N GLU A 7 0.28 -8.92 13.17
CA GLU A 7 0.06 -9.38 14.54
C GLU A 7 -1.23 -10.22 14.68
N HIS A 8 -2.32 -9.83 14.02
CA HIS A 8 -3.59 -10.57 14.07
C HIS A 8 -3.52 -11.95 13.42
N ILE A 9 -2.60 -12.16 12.47
CA ILE A 9 -2.35 -13.47 11.85
C ILE A 9 -1.18 -14.23 12.49
N GLY A 10 -0.68 -13.74 13.63
CA GLY A 10 0.39 -14.40 14.40
C GLY A 10 1.79 -14.25 13.79
N LEU A 11 2.00 -13.24 12.94
CA LEU A 11 3.30 -12.96 12.31
C LEU A 11 3.93 -11.70 12.90
N LYS A 12 5.26 -11.73 13.07
CA LYS A 12 6.05 -10.60 13.57
C LYS A 12 6.74 -9.90 12.40
N GLY A 13 6.14 -8.82 11.91
CA GLY A 13 6.67 -8.01 10.81
C GLY A 13 7.56 -6.84 11.23
N SER A 14 7.90 -6.02 10.24
CA SER A 14 8.60 -4.76 10.41
C SER A 14 7.62 -3.60 10.68
N LEU A 15 8.06 -2.59 11.45
CA LEU A 15 7.20 -1.46 11.80
C LEU A 15 7.06 -0.44 10.66
N LEU A 16 8.15 -0.22 9.93
CA LEU A 16 8.28 0.81 8.90
C LEU A 16 8.65 0.24 7.51
N GLY A 17 8.95 -1.04 7.43
CA GLY A 17 9.40 -1.71 6.22
C GLY A 17 8.26 -2.30 5.39
N VAL A 18 8.65 -2.98 4.32
CA VAL A 18 7.74 -3.76 3.47
C VAL A 18 8.01 -5.24 3.69
N ASP A 19 7.00 -5.94 4.18
CA ASP A 19 7.05 -7.37 4.45
C ASP A 19 6.32 -8.16 3.36
N VAL A 20 6.76 -9.39 3.09
CA VAL A 20 6.10 -10.31 2.16
C VAL A 20 5.58 -11.52 2.93
N VAL A 21 4.29 -11.78 2.76
CA VAL A 21 3.61 -12.95 3.33
C VAL A 21 3.13 -13.85 2.20
N LYS A 22 3.53 -15.12 2.25
CA LYS A 22 3.08 -16.17 1.32
C LYS A 22 2.73 -17.43 2.09
N ASN A 23 1.60 -18.05 1.77
CA ASN A 23 1.12 -19.26 2.45
C ASN A 23 1.07 -19.12 3.99
N ARG A 24 0.57 -17.97 4.47
CA ARG A 24 0.50 -17.60 5.91
C ARG A 24 1.84 -17.57 6.63
N LYS A 25 2.95 -17.42 5.90
CA LYS A 25 4.29 -17.29 6.45
C LYS A 25 4.91 -15.98 6.00
N LEU A 26 5.60 -15.31 6.91
CA LEU A 26 6.47 -14.19 6.58
C LEU A 26 7.70 -14.75 5.86
N VAL A 27 7.80 -14.50 4.55
CA VAL A 27 8.90 -15.02 3.70
C VAL A 27 9.98 -13.98 3.45
N LEU A 28 9.65 -12.70 3.61
CA LEU A 28 10.58 -11.58 3.61
C LEU A 28 10.11 -10.57 4.65
N SER A 29 11.04 -10.04 5.44
CA SER A 29 10.77 -8.97 6.39
C SER A 29 11.65 -7.77 6.07
N ASP A 30 11.07 -6.58 6.05
CA ASP A 30 11.76 -5.33 5.70
C ASP A 30 12.58 -5.45 4.41
N GLY A 31 11.94 -5.98 3.37
CA GLY A 31 12.60 -6.33 2.11
C GLY A 31 13.11 -5.12 1.36
N SER A 32 14.33 -5.19 0.85
CA SER A 32 14.86 -4.16 -0.06
C SER A 32 14.07 -4.12 -1.38
N GLU A 33 14.20 -3.02 -2.12
CA GLU A 33 13.54 -2.87 -3.43
C GLU A 33 13.87 -4.03 -4.38
N GLN A 34 15.13 -4.47 -4.42
CA GLN A 34 15.55 -5.55 -5.31
C GLN A 34 14.94 -6.90 -4.88
N GLU A 35 14.90 -7.20 -3.59
CA GLU A 35 14.29 -8.44 -3.07
C GLU A 35 12.78 -8.47 -3.33
N LEU A 36 12.10 -7.33 -3.16
CA LEU A 36 10.68 -7.20 -3.45
C LEU A 36 10.41 -7.36 -4.95
N TYR A 37 11.21 -6.72 -5.80
CA TYR A 37 11.08 -6.87 -7.25
C TYR A 37 11.29 -8.32 -7.70
N ASP A 38 12.35 -8.97 -7.21
CA ASP A 38 12.64 -10.36 -7.55
C ASP A 38 11.56 -11.33 -7.05
N PHE A 39 10.92 -11.01 -5.93
CA PHE A 39 9.78 -11.78 -5.46
C PHE A 39 8.54 -11.54 -6.34
N VAL A 40 8.15 -10.28 -6.57
CA VAL A 40 6.89 -9.93 -7.22
C VAL A 40 6.86 -10.28 -8.71
N LYS A 41 7.99 -10.17 -9.41
CA LYS A 41 8.05 -10.37 -10.88
C LYS A 41 7.65 -11.77 -11.34
N ASP A 42 7.85 -12.78 -10.49
CA ASP A 42 7.61 -14.19 -10.81
C ASP A 42 6.28 -14.71 -10.25
N GLU A 43 5.52 -13.86 -9.55
CA GLU A 43 4.24 -14.23 -8.92
C GLU A 43 3.05 -13.83 -9.79
N GLN A 44 2.08 -14.73 -9.92
CA GLN A 44 0.86 -14.48 -10.72
C GLN A 44 -0.20 -13.64 -9.98
N GLU A 45 -0.21 -13.75 -8.65
CA GLU A 45 -1.20 -13.11 -7.78
C GLU A 45 -0.47 -12.42 -6.63
N VAL A 46 -0.46 -11.09 -6.65
CA VAL A 46 0.18 -10.27 -5.63
C VAL A 46 -0.78 -9.18 -5.22
N VAL A 47 -1.11 -9.14 -3.92
CA VAL A 47 -1.90 -8.06 -3.32
C VAL A 47 -0.97 -7.16 -2.52
N LEU A 48 -0.93 -5.88 -2.87
CA LEU A 48 -0.18 -4.87 -2.15
C LEU A 48 -1.11 -4.15 -1.18
N ILE A 49 -0.84 -4.28 0.12
CA ILE A 49 -1.63 -3.64 1.17
C ILE A 49 -0.86 -2.42 1.70
N VAL A 50 -1.42 -1.22 1.50
CA VAL A 50 -0.84 0.05 1.94
C VAL A 50 -1.79 0.84 2.84
N THR A 51 -1.25 1.73 3.65
CA THR A 51 -2.03 2.70 4.43
C THR A 51 -1.54 4.11 4.10
N ALA A 52 -2.42 5.11 4.21
CA ALA A 52 -2.01 6.51 4.16
C ALA A 52 -0.91 6.79 5.21
N ILE A 53 0.11 7.56 4.80
CA ILE A 53 1.30 7.95 5.56
C ILE A 53 1.13 9.43 5.97
N GLY A 54 1.34 9.72 7.26
CA GLY A 54 1.17 11.06 7.80
C GLY A 54 -0.28 11.58 7.76
N GLY A 55 -0.45 12.89 8.01
CA GLY A 55 -1.77 13.56 8.00
C GLY A 55 -2.22 14.08 6.63
N GLN A 56 -1.39 13.93 5.59
CA GLN A 56 -1.62 14.50 4.25
C GLN A 56 -2.19 13.49 3.24
N GLY A 57 -2.40 12.23 3.65
CA GLY A 57 -3.07 11.23 2.83
C GLY A 57 -2.19 10.51 1.80
N HIS A 58 -0.86 10.62 1.88
CA HIS A 58 0.04 9.98 0.91
C HIS A 58 0.04 8.45 1.07
N ILE A 59 -0.26 7.69 0.02
CA ILE A 59 -0.18 6.21 0.06
C ILE A 59 1.18 5.68 -0.44
N PHE A 60 1.85 6.48 -1.27
CA PHE A 60 3.25 6.33 -1.66
C PHE A 60 3.94 7.68 -1.41
N GLY A 61 5.23 7.68 -1.08
CA GLY A 61 5.94 8.91 -0.77
C GLY A 61 7.44 8.82 -1.04
N ARG A 62 8.07 9.99 -1.17
CA ARG A 62 9.47 10.20 -1.62
C ARG A 62 10.58 9.47 -0.85
N GLY A 63 10.28 8.90 0.31
CA GLY A 63 11.25 8.21 1.17
C GLY A 63 11.17 6.68 1.12
N ASN A 64 10.08 6.10 0.62
CA ASN A 64 9.91 4.64 0.61
C ASN A 64 10.38 4.06 -0.73
N GLN A 65 11.70 3.94 -0.89
CA GLN A 65 12.30 3.41 -2.11
C GLN A 65 12.11 1.89 -2.30
N GLN A 66 11.57 1.19 -1.30
CA GLN A 66 11.30 -0.25 -1.39
C GLN A 66 10.19 -0.58 -2.42
N LEU A 67 9.22 0.34 -2.62
CA LEU A 67 8.14 0.19 -3.60
C LEU A 67 8.36 1.10 -4.79
N SER A 68 9.29 0.70 -5.66
CA SER A 68 9.62 1.43 -6.88
C SER A 68 8.48 1.38 -7.92
N PRO A 69 8.47 2.30 -8.90
CA PRO A 69 7.49 2.28 -9.99
C PRO A 69 7.43 0.94 -10.74
N ARG A 70 8.57 0.25 -10.90
CA ARG A 70 8.61 -1.07 -11.56
C ARG A 70 7.90 -2.15 -10.74
N ILE A 71 7.95 -2.11 -9.42
CA ILE A 71 7.21 -3.05 -8.55
C ILE A 71 5.73 -2.73 -8.59
N ILE A 72 5.37 -1.45 -8.46
CA ILE A 72 3.96 -1.02 -8.43
C ILE A 72 3.25 -1.39 -9.75
N ARG A 73 3.92 -1.23 -10.90
CA ARG A 73 3.35 -1.61 -12.21
C ARG A 73 3.15 -3.12 -12.41
N LEU A 74 3.83 -3.98 -11.64
CA LEU A 74 3.59 -5.42 -11.66
C LEU A 74 2.29 -5.81 -10.93
N ILE A 75 1.76 -4.91 -10.10
CA ILE A 75 0.54 -5.14 -9.31
C ILE A 75 -0.66 -4.58 -10.07
N LYS A 76 -1.71 -5.38 -10.20
CA LYS A 76 -2.95 -4.92 -10.85
C LYS A 76 -3.61 -3.84 -9.98
N LYS A 77 -4.27 -2.87 -10.60
CA LYS A 77 -4.92 -1.76 -9.88
C LYS A 77 -5.92 -2.23 -8.81
N ASP A 78 -6.62 -3.33 -9.06
CA ASP A 78 -7.58 -3.92 -8.12
C ASP A 78 -6.92 -4.70 -6.96
N ASP A 79 -5.64 -5.06 -7.11
CA ASP A 79 -4.84 -5.74 -6.10
C ASP A 79 -4.02 -4.75 -5.24
N LEU A 80 -4.15 -3.45 -5.49
CA LEU A 80 -3.66 -2.39 -4.61
C LEU A 80 -4.73 -2.06 -3.55
N TRP A 81 -4.59 -2.63 -2.36
CA TRP A 81 -5.53 -2.45 -1.26
C TRP A 81 -5.07 -1.34 -0.33
N ILE A 82 -5.92 -0.32 -0.20
CA ILE A 82 -5.69 0.80 0.72
C ILE A 82 -6.48 0.53 1.99
N VAL A 83 -5.80 0.48 3.14
CA VAL A 83 -6.40 0.28 4.47
C VAL A 83 -6.14 1.51 5.34
N ALA A 84 -7.20 2.05 5.97
CA ALA A 84 -7.11 3.17 6.90
C ALA A 84 -8.35 3.16 7.81
N SER A 85 -8.29 3.65 9.05
CA SER A 85 -9.51 3.84 9.83
C SER A 85 -10.37 4.93 9.20
N ALA A 86 -11.69 4.85 9.40
CA ALA A 86 -12.63 5.88 8.95
C ALA A 86 -12.20 7.27 9.47
N ASP A 87 -11.90 7.38 10.77
CA ASP A 87 -11.42 8.63 11.38
C ASP A 87 -10.16 9.19 10.71
N LYS A 88 -9.22 8.31 10.31
CA LYS A 88 -7.99 8.72 9.65
C LYS A 88 -8.27 9.27 8.26
N ILE A 89 -9.26 8.74 7.55
CA ILE A 89 -9.69 9.24 6.25
C ILE A 89 -10.43 10.57 6.39
N PHE A 90 -11.34 10.67 7.36
CA PHE A 90 -12.11 11.90 7.61
C PHE A 90 -11.27 13.07 8.13
N ALA A 91 -10.10 12.78 8.72
CA ALA A 91 -9.13 13.78 9.14
C ALA A 91 -8.26 14.31 7.99
N LEU A 92 -8.28 13.69 6.80
CA LEU A 92 -7.52 14.16 5.65
C LEU A 92 -8.18 15.38 5.02
N ASP A 93 -7.36 16.30 4.54
CA ASP A 93 -7.82 17.46 3.80
C ASP A 93 -8.66 17.02 2.57
N GLY A 94 -9.92 17.47 2.55
CA GLY A 94 -10.90 17.11 1.53
C GLY A 94 -11.24 15.61 1.44
N ASN A 95 -10.91 14.79 2.45
CA ASN A 95 -11.03 13.31 2.41
C ASN A 95 -10.31 12.68 1.20
N THR A 96 -9.21 13.31 0.77
CA THR A 96 -8.44 12.90 -0.41
C THR A 96 -7.17 12.15 -0.03
N LEU A 97 -6.77 11.23 -0.90
CA LEU A 97 -5.49 10.56 -0.86
C LEU A 97 -4.54 11.19 -1.87
N ARG A 98 -3.24 11.04 -1.65
CA ARG A 98 -2.19 11.52 -2.53
C ARG A 98 -1.24 10.40 -2.91
N VAL A 99 -0.69 10.46 -4.11
CA VAL A 99 0.35 9.54 -4.58
C VAL A 99 1.56 10.34 -5.04
N ASP A 100 2.75 9.86 -4.66
CA ASP A 100 4.03 10.33 -5.18
C ASP A 100 4.93 9.11 -5.29
N THR A 101 4.99 8.52 -6.48
CA THR A 101 5.83 7.35 -6.80
C THR A 101 7.19 7.75 -7.36
N SER A 102 7.49 9.06 -7.44
CA SER A 102 8.64 9.60 -8.19
C SER A 102 8.64 9.25 -9.69
N ASP A 103 7.47 8.85 -10.22
CA ASP A 103 7.19 8.60 -11.63
C ASP A 103 5.85 9.27 -11.98
N PRO A 104 5.86 10.44 -12.64
CA PRO A 104 4.64 11.20 -12.92
C PRO A 104 3.63 10.44 -13.78
N GLU A 105 4.08 9.54 -14.67
CA GLU A 105 3.18 8.74 -15.49
C GLU A 105 2.43 7.73 -14.61
N LEU A 106 3.14 7.05 -13.73
CA LEU A 106 2.54 6.14 -12.76
C LEU A 106 1.59 6.87 -11.79
N ASP A 107 1.95 8.07 -11.35
CA ASP A 107 1.08 8.89 -10.49
C ASP A 107 -0.26 9.19 -11.19
N GLN A 108 -0.24 9.51 -12.49
CA GLN A 108 -1.45 9.67 -13.29
C GLN A 108 -2.22 8.35 -13.48
N GLU A 109 -1.53 7.23 -13.71
CA GLU A 109 -2.15 5.91 -13.81
C GLU A 109 -2.89 5.51 -12.52
N LEU A 110 -2.34 5.90 -11.38
CA LEU A 110 -2.88 5.63 -10.04
C LEU A 110 -3.96 6.63 -9.61
N ALA A 111 -4.02 7.81 -10.21
CA ALA A 111 -5.03 8.81 -9.86
C ALA A 111 -6.49 8.31 -10.09
N GLY A 112 -7.44 9.05 -9.52
CA GLY A 112 -8.88 8.80 -9.63
C GLY A 112 -9.48 8.18 -8.37
N TYR A 113 -10.68 7.63 -8.46
CA TYR A 113 -11.38 7.09 -7.30
C TYR A 113 -10.82 5.71 -6.89
N ARG A 114 -10.63 5.52 -5.58
CA ARG A 114 -10.15 4.26 -4.98
C ARG A 114 -11.00 3.89 -3.78
N LYS A 115 -11.16 2.58 -3.56
CA LYS A 115 -11.82 2.05 -2.37
C LYS A 115 -10.79 1.95 -1.26
N VAL A 116 -11.10 2.54 -0.11
CA VAL A 116 -10.34 2.39 1.13
C VAL A 116 -11.11 1.45 2.04
N ILE A 117 -10.46 0.39 2.50
CA ILE A 117 -11.02 -0.55 3.47
C ILE A 117 -10.89 0.09 4.86
N THR A 118 -12.03 0.36 5.50
CA THR A 118 -12.09 1.05 6.79
C THR A 118 -12.50 0.18 7.97
N GLY A 119 -13.06 -1.00 7.68
CA GLY A 119 -13.56 -1.94 8.67
C GLY A 119 -14.00 -3.25 8.04
N TRP A 120 -14.62 -4.12 8.84
CA TRP A 120 -15.17 -5.39 8.36
C TRP A 120 -16.36 -5.13 7.44
N HIS A 121 -16.25 -5.52 6.16
CA HIS A 121 -17.20 -5.17 5.09
C HIS A 121 -17.41 -3.67 4.81
N GLU A 122 -16.67 -2.79 5.46
CA GLU A 122 -16.80 -1.33 5.29
C GLU A 122 -15.74 -0.79 4.33
N ARG A 123 -16.20 0.02 3.38
CA ARG A 123 -15.34 0.71 2.43
C ARG A 123 -15.81 2.13 2.19
N ILE A 124 -14.88 3.07 2.11
CA ILE A 124 -15.11 4.46 1.69
C ILE A 124 -14.47 4.66 0.32
N VAL A 125 -15.11 5.44 -0.55
CA VAL A 125 -14.52 5.86 -1.83
C VAL A 125 -13.81 7.18 -1.61
N CYS A 126 -12.50 7.21 -1.86
CA CYS A 126 -11.67 8.40 -1.79
C CYS A 126 -11.13 8.75 -3.17
N LYS A 127 -10.92 10.04 -3.43
CA LYS A 127 -10.21 10.49 -4.62
C LYS A 127 -8.70 10.45 -4.34
N LEU A 128 -7.96 9.74 -5.17
CA LEU A 128 -6.50 9.72 -5.19
C LEU A 128 -5.99 10.76 -6.20
N LEU A 129 -5.20 11.70 -5.70
CA LEU A 129 -4.61 12.79 -6.44
C LEU A 129 -3.14 12.47 -6.75
N SER A 130 -2.73 12.71 -8.00
CA SER A 130 -1.33 12.77 -8.44
C SER A 130 -0.67 14.08 -8.04
#